data_AF-A0A357D0Q6-F1
#
_entry.id   AF-A0A357D0Q6-F1
#
_cell.length_a   1.000
_cell.length_b   1.000
_cell.length_c   1.000
_cell.angle_alpha   90.00
_cell.angle_beta   90.00
_cell.angle_gamma   90.00
#
_symmetry.space_group_name_H-M   'P 1'
#
loop_
_entity.id
_entity.type
_entity.pdbx_description
1 polymer ?
#
loop_
_entity_poly.entity_id
_entity_poly.type
_entity_poly.pdbx_seq_one_letter_code
_entity_poly.pdbx_strand_id
1 'polypeptide(L)'
;AEYLPVLLWLLISAGFLFIAVRAFNRRKVENSGSNGACRPAAAFLSAIVMFGAFAVSVHNLPLKKLPTLIISIVISAVAYLVINAVVYRNKKDIVPALKKLPIGIGAVVVMSLILITGGLGYTNAVPDIDDVEVAYVTSPINDKMLFGGTRVSGWGSNNDGLTHITGYMEMTGGFTSENDIREILSLHESITEAELTDQEMDFCIIYRLKSGKTVRRGFRYLSDENIKQALSLANSDYCRDVVKTKFMATDKELDELYGVPGEKEAEEGDVFSVYKKDIWSKNYSKNRWIFKYTNANTYYLYNKNGEKSEKPLSDMLTEEDYTQFVGCLYEDFQKSNLSERYLPSKKVIGIISLSSEKEITHFEDVWFQNNSFNHFAVVITEDMKSTLKYLNNKDMIKYFDNTKEFAEVKIMPFSDAKTKVYNYTYEEKLGRLFCMEINAESDTNMVESNYKEDILKDYTRFTDKAKINELYDASYQFAYVEDEGYIAEYVFTDGSTVRLYIPSSYENLIKNY
;
A
#
# COMPACT_ATOMS: atom_id res chain seq x y z
N ALA A 1 -10.94 -23.93 9.82
CA ALA A 1 -10.14 -24.14 11.08
C ALA A 1 -10.14 -22.98 12.10
N GLU A 2 -10.57 -21.75 11.77
CA GLU A 2 -10.43 -20.57 12.66
C GLU A 2 -11.18 -20.65 14.00
N TYR A 3 -12.27 -21.41 14.05
CA TYR A 3 -13.06 -21.59 15.28
C TYR A 3 -12.60 -22.77 16.13
N LEU A 4 -11.67 -23.61 15.66
CA LEU A 4 -11.22 -24.78 16.41
C LEU A 4 -10.56 -24.40 17.75
N PRO A 5 -9.72 -23.34 17.83
CA PRO A 5 -9.19 -22.88 19.12
C PRO A 5 -10.28 -22.34 20.04
N VAL A 6 -11.25 -21.60 19.49
CA VAL A 6 -12.37 -21.03 20.26
C VAL A 6 -13.30 -22.13 20.78
N LEU A 7 -13.61 -23.12 19.95
CA LEU A 7 -14.40 -24.29 20.31
C LEU A 7 -13.69 -25.18 21.32
N LEU A 8 -12.35 -25.35 21.20
CA LEU A 8 -11.53 -26.01 22.22
C LEU A 8 -11.60 -25.25 23.56
N TRP A 9 -11.46 -23.92 23.55
CA TRP A 9 -11.59 -23.12 24.77
C TRP A 9 -13.00 -23.15 25.35
N LEU A 10 -14.05 -23.19 24.52
CA LEU A 10 -15.44 -23.37 24.97
C LEU A 10 -15.68 -24.75 25.56
N LEU A 11 -15.13 -25.81 24.95
CA LEU A 11 -15.21 -27.18 25.47
C LEU A 11 -14.42 -27.34 26.77
N ILE A 12 -13.24 -26.74 26.88
CA ILE A 12 -12.44 -26.69 28.11
C ILE A 12 -13.23 -25.93 29.20
N SER A 13 -13.81 -24.78 28.86
CA SER A 13 -14.62 -23.98 29.78
C SER A 13 -15.88 -24.73 30.22
N ALA A 14 -16.57 -25.40 29.32
CA ALA A 14 -17.73 -26.25 29.60
C ALA A 14 -17.33 -27.46 30.47
N GLY A 15 -16.16 -28.06 30.22
CA GLY A 15 -15.58 -29.12 31.05
C GLY A 15 -15.29 -28.64 32.47
N PHE A 16 -14.67 -27.47 32.63
CA PHE A 16 -14.48 -26.86 33.95
C PHE A 16 -15.81 -26.53 34.62
N LEU A 17 -16.79 -26.02 33.88
CA LEU A 17 -18.11 -25.69 34.41
C LEU A 17 -18.86 -26.95 34.85
N PHE A 18 -18.78 -28.03 34.07
CA PHE A 18 -19.35 -29.33 34.42
C PHE A 18 -18.68 -29.94 35.67
N ILE A 19 -17.35 -29.89 35.74
CA ILE A 19 -16.60 -30.33 36.93
C ILE A 19 -16.98 -29.48 38.14
N ALA A 20 -17.09 -28.16 37.98
CA ALA A 20 -17.50 -27.24 39.02
C ALA A 20 -18.92 -27.54 39.51
N VAL A 21 -19.89 -27.70 38.60
CA VAL A 21 -21.29 -28.06 38.93
C VAL A 21 -21.36 -29.42 39.61
N ARG A 22 -20.62 -30.42 39.12
CA ARG A 22 -20.62 -31.77 39.72
C ARG A 22 -19.94 -31.78 41.09
N ALA A 23 -18.87 -31.01 41.28
CA ALA A 23 -18.23 -30.82 42.57
C ALA A 23 -19.12 -30.02 43.54
N PHE A 24 -19.92 -29.08 43.03
CA PHE A 24 -20.87 -28.28 43.80
C PHE A 24 -22.06 -29.12 44.27
N ASN A 25 -22.67 -29.90 43.36
CA ASN A 25 -23.83 -30.75 43.65
C ASN A 25 -23.52 -31.97 44.54
N ARG A 26 -22.26 -32.38 44.64
CA ARG A 26 -21.81 -33.47 45.53
C ARG A 26 -21.45 -33.01 46.95
N ARG A 27 -21.53 -31.71 47.25
CA ARG A 27 -21.28 -31.20 48.60
C ARG A 27 -22.53 -31.36 49.46
N LYS A 28 -22.35 -31.89 50.68
CA LYS A 28 -23.39 -31.98 51.70
C LYS A 28 -23.82 -30.56 52.13
N VAL A 29 -25.10 -30.38 52.44
CA VAL A 29 -25.76 -29.11 52.83
C VAL A 29 -25.12 -28.43 54.06
N GLU A 30 -24.42 -29.19 54.91
CA GLU A 30 -23.63 -28.65 56.02
C GLU A 30 -22.44 -27.77 55.53
N ASN A 31 -21.91 -28.04 54.33
CA ASN A 31 -20.80 -27.27 53.74
C ASN A 31 -21.27 -26.09 52.86
N SER A 32 -22.58 -25.97 52.58
CA SER A 32 -23.14 -24.77 51.91
C SER A 32 -23.23 -23.56 52.84
N GLY A 33 -22.93 -23.73 54.14
CA GLY A 33 -22.69 -22.63 55.08
C GLY A 33 -21.28 -22.01 55.02
N SER A 34 -20.38 -22.50 54.16
CA SER A 34 -19.00 -21.98 54.11
C SER A 34 -18.80 -20.93 53.01
N ASN A 35 -18.89 -19.66 53.41
CA ASN A 35 -18.25 -18.54 52.73
C ASN A 35 -16.78 -18.91 52.42
N GLY A 36 -16.32 -18.75 51.17
CA GLY A 36 -14.90 -18.97 50.81
C GLY A 36 -14.44 -20.43 50.64
N ALA A 37 -15.35 -21.39 50.43
CA ALA A 37 -15.06 -22.84 50.41
C ALA A 37 -14.12 -23.35 49.30
N CYS A 38 -13.74 -22.51 48.32
CA CYS A 38 -12.63 -22.76 47.41
C CYS A 38 -11.80 -21.49 47.33
N ARG A 39 -10.94 -21.26 48.34
CA ARG A 39 -10.03 -20.12 48.40
C ARG A 39 -9.22 -19.91 47.11
N PRO A 40 -8.75 -20.96 46.40
CA PRO A 40 -8.08 -20.80 45.11
C PRO A 40 -9.01 -20.23 44.02
N ALA A 41 -10.25 -20.72 43.90
CA ALA A 41 -11.19 -20.23 42.88
C ALA A 41 -11.60 -18.77 43.14
N ALA A 42 -11.81 -18.39 44.41
CA ALA A 42 -12.07 -17.02 44.81
C ALA A 42 -10.90 -16.07 44.48
N ALA A 43 -9.67 -16.51 44.74
CA ALA A 43 -8.47 -15.76 44.38
C ALA A 43 -8.31 -15.63 42.86
N PHE A 44 -8.57 -16.69 42.10
CA PHE A 44 -8.50 -16.71 40.63
C PHE A 44 -9.55 -15.78 40.00
N LEU A 45 -10.81 -15.84 40.46
CA LEU A 45 -11.87 -14.92 40.03
C LEU A 45 -11.49 -13.47 40.31
N SER A 46 -10.95 -13.18 41.50
CA SER A 46 -10.52 -11.84 41.87
C SER A 46 -9.37 -11.33 40.99
N ALA A 47 -8.45 -12.22 40.57
CA ALA A 47 -7.37 -11.90 39.66
C ALA A 47 -7.88 -11.60 38.24
N ILE A 48 -8.84 -12.38 37.72
CA ILE A 48 -9.47 -12.13 36.42
C ILE A 48 -10.21 -10.79 36.42
N VAL A 49 -11.02 -10.52 37.46
CA VAL A 49 -11.77 -9.26 37.56
C VAL A 49 -10.82 -8.06 37.68
N MET A 50 -9.77 -8.19 38.48
CA MET A 50 -8.73 -7.16 38.60
C MET A 50 -8.08 -6.88 37.23
N PHE A 51 -7.57 -7.91 36.55
CA PHE A 51 -6.89 -7.74 35.26
C PHE A 51 -7.85 -7.24 34.17
N GLY A 52 -9.06 -7.78 34.11
CA GLY A 52 -10.09 -7.36 33.16
C GLY A 52 -10.48 -5.90 33.36
N ALA A 53 -10.67 -5.45 34.61
CA ALA A 53 -10.93 -4.05 34.92
C ALA A 53 -9.78 -3.16 34.45
N PHE A 54 -8.53 -3.54 34.73
CA PHE A 54 -7.34 -2.81 34.27
C PHE A 54 -7.32 -2.66 32.74
N ALA A 55 -7.44 -3.78 32.01
CA ALA A 55 -7.38 -3.81 30.55
C ALA A 55 -8.47 -2.95 29.89
N VAL A 56 -9.71 -3.05 30.39
CA VAL A 56 -10.84 -2.23 29.91
C VAL A 56 -10.58 -0.75 30.15
N SER A 57 -10.09 -0.36 31.33
CA SER A 57 -9.78 1.04 31.61
C SER A 57 -8.62 1.59 30.79
N VAL A 58 -7.57 0.80 30.53
CA VAL A 58 -6.44 1.24 29.69
C VAL A 58 -6.89 1.53 28.26
N HIS A 59 -7.82 0.71 27.73
CA HIS A 59 -8.31 0.87 26.36
C HIS A 59 -9.28 2.05 26.19
N ASN A 60 -10.12 2.33 27.18
CA ASN A 60 -11.25 3.25 27.03
C ASN A 60 -11.04 4.63 27.65
N LEU A 61 -10.01 4.84 28.48
CA LEU A 61 -9.79 6.13 29.12
C LEU A 61 -9.14 7.14 28.14
N PRO A 62 -9.77 8.30 27.87
CA PRO A 62 -9.27 9.29 26.93
C PRO A 62 -8.23 10.22 27.58
N LEU A 63 -7.26 9.65 28.29
CA LEU A 63 -6.22 10.41 29.01
C LEU A 63 -4.83 10.12 28.42
N LYS A 64 -3.85 10.97 28.76
CA LYS A 64 -2.44 10.76 28.39
C LYS A 64 -1.93 9.44 29.01
N LYS A 65 -0.93 8.81 28.35
CA LYS A 65 -0.41 7.46 28.67
C LYS A 65 -0.17 7.22 30.18
N LEU A 66 0.54 8.12 30.86
CA LEU A 66 0.87 7.95 32.29
C LEU A 66 -0.36 8.12 33.21
N PRO A 67 -1.18 9.19 33.11
CA PRO A 67 -2.45 9.28 33.83
C PRO A 67 -3.40 8.08 33.61
N THR A 68 -3.53 7.59 32.38
CA THR A 68 -4.34 6.41 32.06
C THR A 68 -3.88 5.17 32.83
N LEU A 69 -2.56 4.96 32.93
CA LEU A 69 -1.99 3.81 33.61
C LEU A 69 -2.22 3.90 35.14
N ILE A 70 -2.03 5.07 35.74
CA ILE A 70 -2.28 5.31 37.18
C ILE A 70 -3.76 5.08 37.51
N ILE A 71 -4.68 5.66 36.74
CA ILE A 71 -6.12 5.55 36.99
C ILE A 71 -6.59 4.11 36.76
N SER A 72 -6.08 3.42 35.74
CA SER A 72 -6.38 2.01 35.50
C SER A 72 -5.95 1.10 36.66
N ILE A 73 -4.80 1.37 37.30
CA ILE A 73 -4.38 0.65 38.52
C ILE A 73 -5.38 0.89 39.65
N VAL A 74 -5.85 2.13 39.84
CA VAL A 74 -6.84 2.46 40.87
C VAL A 74 -8.17 1.76 40.60
N ILE A 75 -8.68 1.78 39.36
CA ILE A 75 -9.92 1.09 38.95
C ILE A 75 -9.79 -0.42 39.20
N SER A 76 -8.66 -1.00 38.83
CA SER A 76 -8.36 -2.41 39.04
C SER A 76 -8.32 -2.79 40.52
N ALA A 77 -7.74 -1.94 41.38
CA ALA A 77 -7.77 -2.10 42.82
C ALA A 77 -9.20 -2.01 43.38
N VAL A 78 -10.01 -1.04 42.94
CA VAL A 78 -11.42 -0.91 43.34
C VAL A 78 -12.22 -2.15 42.93
N ALA A 79 -12.06 -2.63 41.69
CA ALA A 79 -12.71 -3.84 41.20
C ALA A 79 -12.34 -5.07 42.04
N TYR A 80 -11.07 -5.21 42.43
CA TYR A 80 -10.62 -6.23 43.35
C TYR A 80 -11.31 -6.12 44.73
N LEU A 81 -11.43 -4.91 45.29
CA LEU A 81 -12.11 -4.70 46.57
C LEU A 81 -13.58 -5.11 46.48
N VAL A 82 -14.29 -4.70 45.42
CA VAL A 82 -15.71 -5.02 45.21
C VAL A 82 -15.92 -6.53 45.08
N ILE A 83 -15.16 -7.22 44.22
CA ILE A 83 -15.34 -8.66 44.03
C ILE A 83 -15.00 -9.44 45.30
N ASN A 84 -13.97 -9.02 46.05
CA ASN A 84 -13.63 -9.66 47.32
C ASN A 84 -14.69 -9.42 48.39
N ALA A 85 -15.36 -8.27 48.42
CA ALA A 85 -16.48 -8.03 49.33
C ALA A 85 -17.72 -8.89 49.00
N VAL A 86 -17.93 -9.21 47.73
CA VAL A 86 -19.01 -10.11 47.27
C VAL A 86 -18.68 -11.58 47.57
N VAL A 87 -17.45 -12.00 47.29
CA VAL A 87 -16.98 -13.39 47.43
C VAL A 87 -16.71 -13.74 48.89
N TYR A 88 -16.16 -12.81 49.67
CA TYR A 88 -15.89 -12.95 51.09
C TYR A 88 -16.86 -12.07 51.88
N ARG A 89 -17.89 -12.67 52.48
CA ARG A 89 -18.91 -11.93 53.28
C ARG A 89 -18.52 -11.70 54.74
N ASN A 90 -17.43 -12.31 55.22
CA ASN A 90 -16.98 -12.22 56.60
C ASN A 90 -15.67 -11.43 56.72
N LYS A 91 -15.59 -10.51 57.70
CA LYS A 91 -14.39 -9.68 57.97
C LYS A 91 -13.12 -10.51 58.16
N LYS A 92 -13.25 -11.71 58.73
CA LYS A 92 -12.13 -12.64 58.96
C LYS A 92 -11.49 -13.16 57.67
N ASP A 93 -12.23 -13.21 56.57
CA ASP A 93 -11.75 -13.67 55.26
C ASP A 93 -11.39 -12.50 54.32
N ILE A 94 -12.04 -11.34 54.48
CA ILE A 94 -11.74 -10.11 53.73
C ILE A 94 -10.34 -9.57 54.07
N VAL A 95 -9.96 -9.53 55.35
CA VAL A 95 -8.67 -8.96 55.78
C VAL A 95 -7.46 -9.69 55.17
N PRO A 96 -7.39 -11.04 55.18
CA PRO A 96 -6.35 -11.78 54.46
C PRO A 96 -6.35 -11.57 52.95
N ALA A 97 -7.52 -11.38 52.32
CA ALA A 97 -7.62 -11.08 50.90
C ALA A 97 -7.09 -9.67 50.57
N LEU A 98 -7.41 -8.67 51.39
CA LEU A 98 -6.88 -7.30 51.28
C LEU A 98 -5.35 -7.26 51.34
N LYS A 99 -4.73 -8.09 52.20
CA LYS A 99 -3.27 -8.22 52.28
C LYS A 99 -2.63 -8.73 50.98
N LYS A 100 -3.41 -9.35 50.08
CA LYS A 100 -2.95 -9.83 48.76
C LYS A 100 -3.15 -8.80 47.64
N LEU A 101 -3.83 -7.67 47.90
CA LEU A 101 -4.00 -6.60 46.92
C LEU A 101 -2.66 -6.10 46.35
N PRO A 102 -1.60 -5.84 47.15
CA PRO A 102 -0.30 -5.44 46.62
C PRO A 102 0.31 -6.48 45.67
N ILE A 103 0.09 -7.78 45.94
CA ILE A 103 0.56 -8.87 45.07
C ILE A 103 -0.19 -8.83 43.73
N GLY A 104 -1.51 -8.63 43.77
CA GLY A 104 -2.32 -8.50 42.56
C GLY A 104 -1.94 -7.28 41.72
N ILE A 105 -1.77 -6.11 42.34
CA ILE A 105 -1.27 -4.91 41.66
C ILE A 105 0.11 -5.16 41.05
N GLY A 106 1.02 -5.77 41.82
CA GLY A 106 2.35 -6.15 41.33
C GLY A 106 2.28 -7.07 40.10
N ALA A 107 1.39 -8.06 40.11
CA ALA A 107 1.18 -8.95 38.97
C ALA A 107 0.64 -8.21 37.73
N VAL A 108 -0.32 -7.28 37.91
CA VAL A 108 -0.83 -6.44 36.81
C VAL A 108 0.29 -5.58 36.23
N VAL A 109 1.11 -4.96 37.08
CA VAL A 109 2.25 -4.14 36.64
C VAL A 109 3.27 -4.99 35.88
N VAL A 110 3.66 -6.16 36.41
CA VAL A 110 4.61 -7.07 35.75
C VAL A 110 4.06 -7.55 34.40
N MET A 111 2.79 -7.99 34.34
CA MET A 111 2.16 -8.40 33.09
C MET A 111 2.09 -7.24 32.08
N SER A 112 1.77 -6.04 32.54
CA SER A 112 1.75 -4.85 31.68
C SER A 112 3.13 -4.52 31.16
N LEU A 113 4.16 -4.58 32.01
CA LEU A 113 5.56 -4.37 31.60
C LEU A 113 5.94 -5.41 30.54
N ILE A 114 5.64 -6.70 30.74
CA ILE A 114 5.88 -7.75 29.75
C ILE A 114 5.25 -7.38 28.40
N LEU A 115 3.98 -6.96 28.39
CA LEU A 115 3.29 -6.60 27.16
C LEU A 115 3.85 -5.33 26.51
N ILE A 116 4.16 -4.30 27.31
CA ILE A 116 4.70 -3.01 26.85
C ILE A 116 6.13 -3.18 26.30
N THR A 117 6.94 -4.04 26.91
CA THR A 117 8.32 -4.33 26.45
C THR A 117 8.36 -5.41 25.37
N GLY A 118 7.26 -5.62 24.63
CA GLY A 118 7.26 -6.49 23.47
C GLY A 118 7.07 -7.98 23.72
N GLY A 119 6.41 -8.34 24.83
CA GLY A 119 6.02 -9.72 25.12
C GLY A 119 7.20 -10.68 25.29
N LEU A 120 8.25 -10.25 26.01
CA LEU A 120 9.52 -10.99 26.16
C LEU A 120 10.28 -11.15 24.83
N GLY A 121 10.28 -10.12 23.99
CA GLY A 121 10.95 -10.12 22.68
C GLY A 121 10.14 -10.76 21.56
N TYR A 122 8.92 -11.23 21.84
CA TYR A 122 8.03 -11.80 20.83
C TYR A 122 7.71 -10.80 19.70
N THR A 123 7.48 -9.52 20.03
CA THR A 123 7.14 -8.49 19.02
C THR A 123 8.33 -8.13 18.13
N ASN A 124 9.56 -8.32 18.62
CA ASN A 124 10.78 -7.96 17.93
C ASN A 124 11.47 -9.19 17.31
N ALA A 125 10.83 -10.35 17.38
CA ALA A 125 11.40 -11.58 16.85
C ALA A 125 11.32 -11.58 15.32
N VAL A 126 12.49 -11.39 14.71
CA VAL A 126 12.74 -11.53 13.27
C VAL A 126 13.27 -12.95 13.00
N PRO A 127 12.77 -13.66 11.97
CA PRO A 127 13.31 -14.98 11.60
C PRO A 127 14.78 -14.91 11.15
N ASP A 128 15.53 -15.99 11.31
CA ASP A 128 16.83 -16.13 10.68
C ASP A 128 16.66 -16.27 9.15
N ILE A 129 17.55 -15.67 8.38
CA ILE A 129 17.56 -15.76 6.91
C ILE A 129 17.61 -17.21 6.44
N ASP A 130 18.38 -18.06 7.12
CA ASP A 130 18.54 -19.46 6.77
C ASP A 130 17.27 -20.28 7.00
N ASP A 131 16.35 -19.79 7.84
CA ASP A 131 15.08 -20.45 8.12
C ASP A 131 13.97 -20.06 7.14
N VAL A 132 14.12 -18.94 6.41
CA VAL A 132 13.08 -18.43 5.49
C VAL A 132 13.10 -19.23 4.18
N GLU A 133 11.93 -19.73 3.77
CA GLU A 133 11.69 -20.35 2.46
C GLU A 133 11.18 -19.33 1.45
N VAL A 134 10.21 -18.50 1.86
CA VAL A 134 9.62 -17.46 1.03
C VAL A 134 9.04 -16.34 1.90
N ALA A 135 9.14 -15.10 1.43
CA ALA A 135 8.56 -13.93 2.07
C ALA A 135 7.48 -13.27 1.20
N TYR A 136 6.60 -12.54 1.87
CA TYR A 136 5.53 -11.71 1.29
C TYR A 136 5.39 -10.45 2.12
N VAL A 137 5.11 -9.34 1.46
CA VAL A 137 5.02 -8.01 2.05
C VAL A 137 3.79 -7.32 1.50
N THR A 138 3.00 -6.67 2.34
CA THR A 138 1.96 -5.74 1.86
C THR A 138 2.66 -4.50 1.35
N SER A 139 3.02 -4.49 0.09
CA SER A 139 3.78 -3.39 -0.47
C SER A 139 2.82 -2.40 -1.13
N PRO A 140 3.11 -1.08 -1.09
CA PRO A 140 2.54 -0.16 -2.08
C PRO A 140 2.78 -0.66 -3.51
N ILE A 141 3.87 -1.39 -3.74
CA ILE A 141 4.23 -1.94 -5.03
C ILE A 141 3.37 -3.18 -5.32
N ASN A 142 2.27 -2.96 -6.00
CA ASN A 142 1.59 -4.04 -6.71
C ASN A 142 2.02 -4.06 -8.18
N ASP A 143 1.54 -5.07 -8.89
CA ASP A 143 1.67 -5.22 -10.35
C ASP A 143 1.29 -3.97 -11.16
N LYS A 144 0.49 -3.06 -10.60
CA LYS A 144 0.11 -1.80 -11.27
C LYS A 144 1.22 -0.78 -11.11
N MET A 145 1.73 -0.64 -9.88
CA MET A 145 2.84 0.27 -9.60
C MET A 145 4.17 -0.17 -10.24
N LEU A 146 4.38 -1.44 -10.57
CA LEU A 146 5.60 -1.82 -11.31
C LEU A 146 5.69 -1.18 -12.71
N PHE A 147 4.55 -0.80 -13.30
CA PHE A 147 4.43 -0.31 -14.68
C PHE A 147 3.71 1.05 -14.78
N GLY A 148 3.86 1.91 -13.76
CA GLY A 148 3.32 3.28 -13.78
C GLY A 148 1.80 3.40 -13.59
N GLY A 149 1.12 2.29 -13.24
CA GLY A 149 -0.32 2.28 -13.00
C GLY A 149 -0.69 2.71 -11.58
N THR A 150 -1.77 3.49 -11.46
CA THR A 150 -2.38 3.86 -10.17
C THR A 150 -3.81 3.37 -10.13
N ARG A 151 -4.31 3.00 -8.94
CA ARG A 151 -5.75 2.91 -8.74
C ARG A 151 -6.24 4.31 -8.41
N VAL A 152 -6.99 4.93 -9.31
CA VAL A 152 -7.81 6.10 -8.99
C VAL A 152 -9.08 5.54 -8.35
N SER A 153 -9.23 5.57 -7.03
CA SER A 153 -10.50 5.19 -6.43
C SER A 153 -11.60 6.08 -7.03
N GLY A 154 -12.62 5.45 -7.62
CA GLY A 154 -13.60 6.08 -8.51
C GLY A 154 -14.61 7.02 -7.84
N TRP A 155 -14.17 7.90 -6.94
CA TRP A 155 -14.98 8.92 -6.29
C TRP A 155 -14.16 10.20 -6.12
N GLY A 156 -13.89 10.88 -7.24
CA GLY A 156 -13.23 12.18 -7.24
C GLY A 156 -12.02 12.21 -8.16
N SER A 157 -12.26 12.37 -9.46
CA SER A 157 -11.32 13.18 -10.24
C SER A 157 -11.33 14.56 -9.61
N ASN A 158 -10.25 14.92 -8.92
CA ASN A 158 -10.02 16.32 -8.63
C ASN A 158 -9.54 16.91 -9.97
N ASN A 159 -10.15 18.02 -10.39
CA ASN A 159 -9.83 18.73 -11.64
C ASN A 159 -8.45 19.44 -11.57
N ASP A 160 -7.45 18.79 -10.97
CA ASP A 160 -6.19 19.39 -10.56
C ASP A 160 -4.93 18.64 -10.99
N GLY A 161 -5.06 17.57 -11.78
CA GLY A 161 -3.94 16.75 -12.24
C GLY A 161 -3.25 15.95 -11.12
N LEU A 162 -3.82 15.91 -9.91
CA LEU A 162 -3.27 15.18 -8.77
C LEU A 162 -3.99 13.86 -8.61
N THR A 163 -3.23 12.77 -8.75
CA THR A 163 -3.75 11.43 -8.48
C THR A 163 -3.16 10.92 -7.17
N HIS A 164 -4.04 10.53 -6.25
CA HIS A 164 -3.64 9.78 -5.08
C HIS A 164 -3.22 8.37 -5.50
N ILE A 165 -2.05 7.92 -5.03
CA ILE A 165 -1.78 6.49 -4.98
C ILE A 165 -2.72 5.93 -3.93
N THR A 166 -3.91 5.48 -4.37
CA THR A 166 -4.78 4.74 -3.45
C THR A 166 -4.27 3.32 -3.35
N GLY A 167 -3.35 3.13 -2.41
CA GLY A 167 -2.72 1.87 -2.12
C GLY A 167 -3.65 1.07 -1.23
N TYR A 168 -4.64 0.39 -1.82
CA TYR A 168 -5.02 -0.90 -1.26
C TYR A 168 -3.74 -1.71 -1.20
N MET A 169 -3.19 -1.87 0.00
CA MET A 169 -1.97 -2.62 0.21
C MET A 169 -2.26 -4.09 -0.05
N GLU A 170 -2.15 -4.48 -1.31
CA GLU A 170 -2.21 -5.86 -1.73
C GLU A 170 -0.94 -6.57 -1.24
N MET A 171 -1.07 -7.85 -0.92
CA MET A 171 0.07 -8.66 -0.56
C MET A 171 0.89 -8.92 -1.83
N THR A 172 2.10 -8.39 -1.89
CA THR A 172 3.06 -8.65 -2.97
C THR A 172 4.04 -9.71 -2.49
N GLY A 173 4.43 -10.64 -3.37
CA GLY A 173 5.57 -11.50 -3.08
C GLY A 173 5.49 -12.92 -3.62
N GLY A 174 6.23 -13.80 -2.96
CA GLY A 174 6.95 -14.89 -3.61
C GLY A 174 8.46 -14.63 -3.64
N PHE A 175 8.95 -13.79 -2.73
CA PHE A 175 10.38 -13.46 -2.62
C PHE A 175 11.13 -14.68 -2.08
N THR A 176 11.99 -15.27 -2.92
CA THR A 176 12.76 -16.48 -2.61
C THR A 176 14.26 -16.29 -2.74
N SER A 177 14.72 -15.22 -3.40
CA SER A 177 16.15 -14.94 -3.51
C SER A 177 16.71 -14.50 -2.16
N GLU A 178 17.97 -14.88 -1.89
CA GLU A 178 18.63 -14.52 -0.64
C GLU A 178 18.71 -12.99 -0.46
N ASN A 179 18.92 -12.25 -1.55
CA ASN A 179 18.97 -10.78 -1.53
C ASN A 179 17.61 -10.18 -1.15
N ASP A 180 16.53 -10.64 -1.78
CA ASP A 180 15.18 -10.14 -1.51
C ASP A 180 14.77 -10.45 -0.06
N ILE A 181 15.04 -11.67 0.41
CA ILE A 181 14.77 -12.06 1.80
C ILE A 181 15.56 -11.18 2.77
N ARG A 182 16.84 -10.94 2.50
CA ARG A 182 17.69 -10.07 3.35
C ARG A 182 17.17 -8.64 3.42
N GLU A 183 16.73 -8.08 2.29
CA GLU A 183 16.16 -6.73 2.25
C GLU A 183 14.85 -6.64 3.05
N ILE A 184 13.99 -7.66 2.94
CA ILE A 184 12.74 -7.73 3.71
C ILE A 184 13.00 -7.94 5.21
N LEU A 185 14.01 -8.73 5.58
CA LEU A 185 14.42 -8.88 6.98
C LEU A 185 14.98 -7.57 7.54
N SER A 186 15.82 -6.86 6.79
CA SER A 186 16.31 -5.54 7.17
C SER A 186 15.18 -4.52 7.33
N LEU A 187 14.17 -4.55 6.45
CA LEU A 187 12.95 -3.73 6.60
C LEU A 187 12.17 -4.11 7.85
N HIS A 188 12.02 -5.40 8.15
CA HIS A 188 11.36 -5.84 9.38
C HIS A 188 12.10 -5.33 10.63
N GLU A 189 13.43 -5.45 10.66
CA GLU A 189 14.28 -4.94 11.74
C GLU A 189 14.11 -3.43 11.91
N SER A 190 14.21 -2.64 10.82
CA SER A 190 14.07 -1.18 10.87
C SER A 190 12.69 -0.75 11.40
N ILE A 191 11.62 -1.47 11.04
CA ILE A 191 10.28 -1.22 11.58
C ILE A 191 10.21 -1.53 13.08
N THR A 192 10.86 -2.59 13.55
CA THR A 192 10.85 -2.95 14.99
C THR A 192 11.68 -2.00 15.86
N GLU A 193 12.68 -1.34 15.29
CA GLU A 193 13.55 -0.37 15.98
C GLU A 193 13.02 1.07 15.92
N ALA A 194 12.13 1.38 14.97
CA ALA A 194 11.60 2.72 14.77
C ALA A 194 10.78 3.22 15.97
N GLU A 195 10.91 4.51 16.29
CA GLU A 195 9.99 5.17 17.21
C GLU A 195 8.60 5.27 16.60
N LEU A 196 7.55 5.24 17.45
CA LEU A 196 6.17 5.42 17.00
C LEU A 196 6.03 6.76 16.27
N THR A 197 5.69 6.69 14.98
CA THR A 197 5.38 7.86 14.17
C THR A 197 3.89 8.20 14.25
N ASP A 198 3.53 9.45 13.96
CA ASP A 198 2.13 9.89 13.90
C ASP A 198 1.42 9.42 12.60
N GLN A 199 2.11 8.69 11.72
CA GLN A 199 1.59 8.22 10.45
C GLN A 199 1.04 6.80 10.56
N GLU A 200 -0.29 6.70 10.69
CA GLU A 200 -0.99 5.42 10.68
C GLU A 200 -0.97 4.83 9.26
N MET A 201 -0.44 3.61 9.16
CA MET A 201 -0.40 2.84 7.93
C MET A 201 -0.33 1.35 8.26
N ASP A 202 -1.35 0.60 7.84
CA ASP A 202 -1.40 -0.85 8.03
C ASP A 202 -0.42 -1.53 7.07
N PHE A 203 0.56 -2.28 7.61
CA PHE A 203 1.57 -2.99 6.86
C PHE A 203 1.80 -4.38 7.47
N CYS A 204 2.13 -5.38 6.66
CA CYS A 204 2.27 -6.76 7.08
C CYS A 204 3.40 -7.44 6.32
N ILE A 205 4.20 -8.21 7.06
CA ILE A 205 5.20 -9.11 6.51
C ILE A 205 4.82 -10.54 6.90
N ILE A 206 4.88 -11.45 5.93
CA ILE A 206 4.61 -12.88 6.13
C ILE A 206 5.80 -13.68 5.62
N TYR A 207 6.36 -14.51 6.50
CA TYR A 207 7.38 -15.49 6.15
C TYR A 207 6.80 -16.89 6.22
N ARG A 208 7.09 -17.71 5.23
CA ARG A 208 7.04 -19.16 5.34
C ARG A 208 8.44 -19.66 5.62
N LEU A 209 8.58 -20.45 6.66
CA LEU A 209 9.85 -21.03 7.06
C LEU A 209 10.02 -22.42 6.44
N LYS A 210 11.25 -22.84 6.21
CA LYS A 210 11.61 -24.19 5.71
C LYS A 210 11.08 -25.32 6.59
N SER A 211 10.77 -25.02 7.86
CA SER A 211 10.10 -25.93 8.80
C SER A 211 8.60 -26.16 8.51
N GLY A 212 8.02 -25.45 7.53
CA GLY A 212 6.58 -25.41 7.25
C GLY A 212 5.78 -24.47 8.14
N LYS A 213 6.42 -23.81 9.12
CA LYS A 213 5.77 -22.79 9.98
C LYS A 213 5.64 -21.46 9.25
N THR A 214 4.62 -20.68 9.64
CA THR A 214 4.42 -19.32 9.13
C THR A 214 4.62 -18.30 10.25
N VAL A 215 5.34 -17.23 9.95
CA VAL A 215 5.51 -16.06 10.83
C VAL A 215 4.82 -14.87 10.18
N ARG A 216 3.85 -14.28 10.89
CA ARG A 216 3.13 -13.08 10.45
C ARG A 216 3.43 -11.92 11.39
N ARG A 217 3.65 -10.74 10.82
CA ARG A 217 3.90 -9.50 11.54
C ARG A 217 3.04 -8.41 10.94
N GLY A 218 2.22 -7.79 11.76
CA GLY A 218 1.38 -6.66 11.38
C GLY A 218 1.88 -5.41 12.10
N PHE A 219 1.98 -4.33 11.36
CA PHE A 219 2.43 -3.02 11.79
C PHE A 219 1.33 -2.02 11.44
N ARG A 220 1.17 -1.01 12.29
CA ARG A 220 0.14 0.03 12.13
C ARG A 220 0.74 1.41 11.90
N TYR A 221 2.06 1.50 12.01
CA TYR A 221 2.82 2.73 11.87
C TYR A 221 4.11 2.42 11.15
N LEU A 222 4.47 3.29 10.21
CA LEU A 222 5.73 3.23 9.47
C LEU A 222 6.35 4.64 9.44
N SER A 223 7.66 4.73 9.54
CA SER A 223 8.39 5.97 9.27
C SER A 223 8.53 6.19 7.77
N ASP A 224 8.79 7.43 7.34
CA ASP A 224 9.05 7.74 5.93
C ASP A 224 10.22 6.93 5.37
N GLU A 225 11.23 6.64 6.20
CA GLU A 225 12.36 5.79 5.83
C GLU A 225 11.92 4.34 5.56
N ASN A 226 11.06 3.78 6.42
CA ASN A 226 10.52 2.43 6.22
C ASN A 226 9.63 2.36 4.97
N ILE A 227 8.91 3.43 4.66
CA ILE A 227 8.10 3.54 3.42
C ILE A 227 9.02 3.54 2.20
N LYS A 228 10.08 4.35 2.21
CA LYS A 228 11.09 4.40 1.13
C LYS A 228 11.77 3.05 0.94
N GLN A 229 12.10 2.35 2.01
CA GLN A 229 12.66 0.99 1.97
C GLN A 229 11.62 -0.04 1.48
N ALA A 230 10.35 0.07 1.86
CA ALA A 230 9.31 -0.79 1.29
C ALA A 230 9.14 -0.56 -0.23
N LEU A 231 9.28 0.69 -0.69
CA LEU A 231 9.27 1.06 -2.11
C LEU A 231 10.54 0.62 -2.87
N SER A 232 11.67 0.39 -2.20
CA SER A 232 12.87 -0.13 -2.90
C SER A 232 12.71 -1.57 -3.34
N LEU A 233 11.82 -2.35 -2.71
CA LEU A 233 11.48 -3.73 -3.08
C LEU A 233 10.97 -3.88 -4.52
N ALA A 234 10.57 -2.80 -5.19
CA ALA A 234 10.22 -2.86 -6.62
C ALA A 234 11.44 -3.20 -7.51
N ASN A 235 12.64 -3.02 -6.95
CA ASN A 235 13.89 -3.37 -7.56
C ASN A 235 14.40 -4.74 -7.09
N SER A 236 13.56 -5.56 -6.47
CA SER A 236 13.95 -6.91 -6.06
C SER A 236 14.05 -7.87 -7.26
N ASP A 237 14.66 -9.03 -7.05
CA ASP A 237 14.70 -10.11 -8.06
C ASP A 237 13.29 -10.57 -8.43
N TYR A 238 12.41 -10.80 -7.44
CA TYR A 238 11.01 -11.14 -7.67
C TYR A 238 10.30 -10.12 -8.57
N CYS A 239 10.42 -8.82 -8.28
CA CYS A 239 9.76 -7.80 -9.10
C CYS A 239 10.34 -7.73 -10.52
N ARG A 240 11.66 -7.94 -10.70
CA ARG A 240 12.27 -8.07 -12.02
C ARG A 240 11.72 -9.27 -12.79
N ASP A 241 11.53 -10.41 -12.12
CA ASP A 241 10.95 -11.60 -12.72
C ASP A 241 9.48 -11.40 -13.12
N VAL A 242 8.70 -10.69 -12.29
CA VAL A 242 7.34 -10.28 -12.65
C VAL A 242 7.35 -9.41 -13.91
N VAL A 243 8.23 -8.41 -13.98
CA VAL A 243 8.38 -7.55 -15.16
C VAL A 243 8.73 -8.38 -16.39
N LYS A 244 9.75 -9.23 -16.30
CA LYS A 244 10.16 -10.13 -17.38
C LYS A 244 9.02 -11.01 -17.85
N THR A 245 8.26 -11.59 -16.92
CA THR A 245 7.12 -12.45 -17.22
C THR A 245 6.07 -11.71 -18.04
N LYS A 246 5.71 -10.47 -17.68
CA LYS A 246 4.72 -9.70 -18.44
C LYS A 246 5.19 -9.31 -19.84
N PHE A 247 6.48 -9.05 -20.02
CA PHE A 247 7.06 -8.71 -21.31
C PHE A 247 7.27 -9.94 -22.22
N MET A 248 7.75 -11.05 -21.66
CA MET A 248 8.39 -12.11 -22.44
C MET A 248 7.76 -13.49 -22.34
N ALA A 249 6.95 -13.78 -21.31
CA ALA A 249 6.48 -15.15 -21.09
C ALA A 249 5.53 -15.62 -22.19
N THR A 250 5.68 -16.85 -22.67
CA THR A 250 4.75 -17.50 -23.59
C THR A 250 3.41 -17.79 -22.90
N ASP A 251 2.33 -17.94 -23.68
CA ASP A 251 1.02 -18.31 -23.12
C ASP A 251 1.12 -19.62 -22.33
N LYS A 252 1.95 -20.57 -22.78
CA LYS A 252 2.23 -21.82 -22.08
C LYS A 252 2.92 -21.59 -20.73
N GLU A 253 3.95 -20.73 -20.67
CA GLU A 253 4.64 -20.41 -19.41
C GLU A 253 3.69 -19.69 -18.44
N LEU A 254 2.84 -18.81 -18.96
CA LEU A 254 1.81 -18.13 -18.18
C LEU A 254 0.74 -19.11 -17.67
N ASP A 255 0.33 -20.08 -18.50
CA ASP A 255 -0.53 -21.19 -18.07
C ASP A 255 0.17 -22.11 -17.05
N GLU A 256 1.49 -22.23 -17.06
CA GLU A 256 2.21 -22.99 -16.03
C GLU A 256 2.37 -22.18 -14.73
N LEU A 257 2.58 -20.87 -14.82
CA LEU A 257 2.74 -19.93 -13.70
C LEU A 257 1.41 -19.60 -13.00
N TYR A 258 0.36 -19.39 -13.79
CA TYR A 258 -0.95 -18.91 -13.35
C TYR A 258 -2.11 -19.84 -13.71
N GLY A 259 -1.84 -20.93 -14.45
CA GLY A 259 -2.88 -21.90 -14.78
C GLY A 259 -3.51 -22.43 -13.52
N VAL A 260 -4.84 -22.45 -13.53
CA VAL A 260 -5.65 -22.82 -12.38
C VAL A 260 -5.23 -24.22 -11.94
N PRO A 261 -4.66 -24.40 -10.73
CA PRO A 261 -4.49 -25.72 -10.17
C PRO A 261 -5.87 -26.36 -10.15
N GLY A 262 -6.03 -27.49 -10.85
CA GLY A 262 -7.24 -28.30 -10.75
C GLY A 262 -7.57 -28.49 -9.28
N GLU A 263 -8.80 -28.14 -8.91
CA GLU A 263 -9.34 -28.06 -7.55
C GLU A 263 -8.59 -28.87 -6.50
N LYS A 264 -7.54 -28.29 -5.92
CA LYS A 264 -7.19 -28.57 -4.55
C LYS A 264 -7.79 -27.44 -3.76
N GLU A 265 -8.96 -27.69 -3.18
CA GLU A 265 -9.56 -26.80 -2.19
C GLU A 265 -8.45 -26.36 -1.24
N ALA A 266 -8.19 -25.05 -1.19
CA ALA A 266 -7.21 -24.52 -0.27
C ALA A 266 -7.66 -24.93 1.13
N GLU A 267 -6.83 -25.73 1.82
CA GLU A 267 -7.19 -26.29 3.12
C GLU A 267 -7.57 -25.15 4.07
N GLU A 268 -8.77 -25.26 4.64
CA GLU A 268 -9.40 -24.23 5.43
C GLU A 268 -8.61 -24.00 6.74
N GLY A 269 -7.66 -23.08 6.72
CA GLY A 269 -6.72 -22.82 7.82
C GLY A 269 -5.32 -22.39 7.38
N ASP A 270 -4.97 -22.55 6.10
CA ASP A 270 -3.74 -21.96 5.56
C ASP A 270 -3.94 -20.44 5.40
N VAL A 271 -3.13 -19.62 6.06
CA VAL A 271 -3.21 -18.15 5.95
C VAL A 271 -3.00 -17.70 4.50
N PHE A 272 -2.25 -18.47 3.71
CA PHE A 272 -2.08 -18.23 2.29
C PHE A 272 -3.34 -18.55 1.47
N SER A 273 -4.32 -19.28 2.01
CA SER A 273 -5.59 -19.58 1.33
C SER A 273 -6.54 -18.38 1.28
N VAL A 274 -6.52 -17.51 2.30
CA VAL A 274 -7.35 -16.28 2.35
C VAL A 274 -6.75 -15.23 1.42
N TYR A 275 -5.42 -15.05 1.46
CA TYR A 275 -4.72 -14.17 0.52
C TYR A 275 -4.71 -14.73 -0.91
N LYS A 276 -4.59 -16.05 -1.12
CA LYS A 276 -4.86 -16.68 -2.41
C LYS A 276 -6.33 -16.53 -2.80
N LYS A 277 -7.32 -16.53 -1.90
CA LYS A 277 -8.73 -16.35 -2.29
C LYS A 277 -9.01 -14.96 -2.85
N ASP A 278 -8.41 -13.92 -2.29
CA ASP A 278 -8.52 -12.55 -2.82
C ASP A 278 -7.75 -12.39 -4.14
N ILE A 279 -6.58 -13.03 -4.27
CA ILE A 279 -5.82 -13.06 -5.53
C ILE A 279 -6.47 -13.99 -6.59
N TRP A 280 -7.24 -15.02 -6.18
CA TRP A 280 -7.68 -16.15 -7.04
C TRP A 280 -9.21 -16.41 -7.01
N SER A 281 -10.05 -15.42 -6.73
CA SER A 281 -11.50 -15.65 -6.74
C SER A 281 -11.98 -16.08 -8.14
N LYS A 282 -12.68 -17.23 -8.20
CA LYS A 282 -12.95 -18.09 -9.40
C LYS A 282 -13.55 -17.39 -10.63
N ASN A 283 -14.15 -16.20 -10.50
CA ASN A 283 -14.70 -15.44 -11.63
C ASN A 283 -13.87 -14.19 -12.00
N TYR A 284 -12.94 -13.77 -11.14
CA TYR A 284 -12.05 -12.64 -11.36
C TYR A 284 -10.71 -13.05 -11.98
N SER A 285 -10.30 -14.32 -11.85
CA SER A 285 -8.97 -14.79 -12.27
C SER A 285 -8.84 -15.13 -13.76
N LYS A 286 -9.92 -15.53 -14.43
CA LYS A 286 -9.84 -15.97 -15.85
C LYS A 286 -9.70 -14.82 -16.86
N ASN A 287 -10.12 -13.61 -16.50
CA ASN A 287 -10.18 -12.47 -17.42
C ASN A 287 -9.22 -11.31 -17.07
N ARG A 288 -8.46 -11.36 -15.95
CA ARG A 288 -7.85 -10.13 -15.38
C ARG A 288 -6.33 -10.11 -15.13
N TRP A 289 -5.58 -11.22 -15.22
CA TRP A 289 -4.22 -11.25 -14.62
C TRP A 289 -3.07 -11.66 -15.51
N ILE A 290 -3.30 -11.93 -16.78
CA ILE A 290 -2.22 -12.27 -17.71
C ILE A 290 -2.30 -11.34 -18.92
N PHE A 291 -2.18 -10.03 -18.65
CA PHE A 291 -1.92 -9.08 -19.72
C PHE A 291 -0.45 -9.20 -20.10
N LYS A 292 -0.20 -9.98 -21.16
CA LYS A 292 1.11 -10.01 -21.79
C LYS A 292 1.26 -8.76 -22.65
N TYR A 293 2.38 -8.07 -22.52
CA TYR A 293 2.70 -6.90 -23.34
C TYR A 293 2.68 -7.27 -24.83
N THR A 294 3.17 -8.45 -25.24
CA THR A 294 3.08 -8.86 -26.66
C THR A 294 1.66 -9.22 -27.12
N ASN A 295 0.69 -9.36 -26.21
CA ASN A 295 -0.70 -9.66 -26.55
C ASN A 295 -1.59 -8.42 -26.35
N ALA A 296 -1.01 -7.24 -26.09
CA ALA A 296 -1.79 -6.01 -26.05
C ALA A 296 -2.40 -5.77 -27.42
N ASN A 297 -3.71 -5.55 -27.44
CA ASN A 297 -4.44 -5.29 -28.68
C ASN A 297 -3.99 -3.95 -29.29
N THR A 298 -3.58 -2.98 -28.46
CA THR A 298 -3.11 -1.68 -28.93
C THR A 298 -1.97 -1.10 -28.10
N TYR A 299 -0.99 -0.52 -28.79
CA TYR A 299 -0.02 0.40 -28.23
C TYR A 299 -0.17 1.73 -28.93
N TYR A 300 -0.09 2.84 -28.21
CA TYR A 300 -0.06 4.17 -28.79
C TYR A 300 1.15 4.94 -28.27
N LEU A 301 1.78 5.70 -29.16
CA LEU A 301 2.80 6.67 -28.78
C LEU A 301 2.09 7.99 -28.46
N TYR A 302 2.39 8.58 -27.32
CA TYR A 302 1.88 9.86 -26.88
C TYR A 302 3.01 10.85 -26.73
N ASN A 303 2.89 12.01 -27.38
CA ASN A 303 3.78 13.14 -27.11
C ASN A 303 3.43 13.78 -25.75
N LYS A 304 4.23 14.79 -25.36
CA LYS A 304 4.03 15.56 -24.13
C LYS A 304 2.77 16.45 -24.10
N ASN A 305 2.07 16.62 -25.23
CA ASN A 305 0.76 17.25 -25.27
C ASN A 305 -0.39 16.25 -25.04
N GLY A 306 -0.07 14.95 -25.02
CA GLY A 306 -1.06 13.87 -25.00
C GLY A 306 -1.72 13.58 -26.34
N GLU A 307 -1.12 14.03 -27.43
CA GLU A 307 -1.52 13.64 -28.78
C GLU A 307 -0.97 12.25 -29.09
N LYS A 308 -1.85 11.37 -29.56
CA LYS A 308 -1.53 9.97 -29.86
C LYS A 308 -1.12 9.77 -31.31
N SER A 309 -0.37 8.70 -31.56
CA SER A 309 -0.14 8.19 -32.91
C SER A 309 -1.47 7.90 -33.64
N GLU A 310 -1.50 8.16 -34.95
CA GLU A 310 -2.72 8.07 -35.77
C GLU A 310 -3.41 6.69 -35.71
N LYS A 311 -2.60 5.64 -35.51
CA LYS A 311 -3.02 4.24 -35.39
C LYS A 311 -2.26 3.59 -34.21
N PRO A 312 -2.74 2.46 -33.70
CA PRO A 312 -1.95 1.69 -32.75
C PRO A 312 -0.72 1.06 -33.43
N LEU A 313 0.37 0.80 -32.69
CA LEU A 313 1.56 0.15 -33.25
C LEU A 313 1.24 -1.21 -33.88
N SER A 314 0.24 -1.94 -33.36
CA SER A 314 -0.21 -3.22 -33.92
C SER A 314 -0.73 -3.11 -35.36
N ASP A 315 -1.23 -1.94 -35.76
CA ASP A 315 -1.64 -1.66 -37.15
C ASP A 315 -0.51 -1.09 -38.01
N MET A 316 0.56 -0.59 -37.38
CA MET A 316 1.71 0.01 -38.05
C MET A 316 2.87 -0.98 -38.27
N LEU A 317 2.94 -2.05 -37.46
CA LEU A 317 4.05 -3.00 -37.42
C LEU A 317 3.60 -4.41 -37.80
N THR A 318 4.51 -5.19 -38.37
CA THR A 318 4.34 -6.65 -38.49
C THR A 318 4.46 -7.33 -37.12
N GLU A 319 3.99 -8.58 -36.97
CA GLU A 319 4.18 -9.33 -35.71
C GLU A 319 5.66 -9.46 -35.30
N GLU A 320 6.55 -9.68 -36.28
CA GLU A 320 8.00 -9.78 -36.04
C GLU A 320 8.56 -8.43 -35.56
N ASP A 321 8.22 -7.35 -36.26
CA ASP A 321 8.62 -5.99 -35.89
C ASP A 321 8.12 -5.60 -34.50
N TYR A 322 6.87 -5.93 -34.21
CA TYR A 322 6.25 -5.67 -32.91
C TYR A 322 6.92 -6.46 -31.79
N THR A 323 7.23 -7.73 -32.02
CA THR A 323 7.98 -8.55 -31.06
C THR A 323 9.37 -7.96 -30.79
N GLN A 324 10.05 -7.47 -31.84
CA GLN A 324 11.32 -6.78 -31.70
C GLN A 324 11.19 -5.47 -30.89
N PHE A 325 10.14 -4.69 -31.13
CA PHE A 325 9.85 -3.47 -30.37
C PHE A 325 9.67 -3.76 -28.88
N VAL A 326 8.83 -4.74 -28.53
CA VAL A 326 8.61 -5.16 -27.13
C VAL A 326 9.91 -5.65 -26.49
N GLY A 327 10.76 -6.34 -27.27
CA GLY A 327 12.13 -6.72 -26.90
C GLY A 327 13.00 -5.53 -26.52
N CYS A 328 13.04 -4.50 -27.37
CA CYS A 328 13.79 -3.27 -27.10
C CYS A 328 13.26 -2.52 -25.87
N LEU A 329 11.93 -2.43 -25.74
CA LEU A 329 11.28 -1.76 -24.61
C LEU A 329 11.64 -2.45 -23.28
N TYR A 330 11.54 -3.77 -23.23
CA TYR A 330 11.94 -4.55 -22.06
C TYR A 330 13.43 -4.37 -21.73
N GLU A 331 14.30 -4.38 -22.75
CA GLU A 331 15.75 -4.27 -22.55
C GLU A 331 16.13 -2.97 -21.84
N ASP A 332 15.45 -1.87 -22.17
CA ASP A 332 15.65 -0.58 -21.52
C ASP A 332 14.89 -0.49 -20.18
N PHE A 333 13.65 -0.98 -20.13
CA PHE A 333 12.81 -0.91 -18.92
C PHE A 333 13.43 -1.67 -17.73
N GLN A 334 14.03 -2.84 -17.96
CA GLN A 334 14.70 -3.61 -16.91
C GLN A 334 15.94 -2.91 -16.32
N LYS A 335 16.54 -1.97 -17.06
CA LYS A 335 17.70 -1.17 -16.58
C LYS A 335 17.24 -0.03 -15.66
N SER A 336 15.97 0.37 -15.73
CA SER A 336 15.38 1.41 -14.87
C SER A 336 14.93 0.83 -13.53
N ASN A 337 15.35 1.48 -12.45
CA ASN A 337 14.81 1.23 -11.12
C ASN A 337 13.45 1.95 -10.95
N LEU A 338 12.74 1.67 -9.85
CA LEU A 338 11.44 2.27 -9.56
C LEU A 338 11.50 3.81 -9.55
N SER A 339 12.48 4.39 -8.86
CA SER A 339 12.62 5.86 -8.79
C SER A 339 12.74 6.48 -10.17
N GLU A 340 13.52 5.89 -11.08
CA GLU A 340 13.67 6.39 -12.44
C GLU A 340 12.42 6.19 -13.31
N ARG A 341 11.53 5.23 -12.99
CA ARG A 341 10.24 5.05 -13.69
C ARG A 341 9.22 6.12 -13.31
N TYR A 342 9.34 6.65 -12.10
CA TYR A 342 8.35 7.56 -11.51
C TYR A 342 8.84 8.99 -11.37
N LEU A 343 10.13 9.22 -11.24
CA LEU A 343 10.76 10.54 -11.25
C LEU A 343 12.07 10.44 -12.03
N PRO A 344 12.00 10.26 -13.37
CA PRO A 344 13.20 10.07 -14.17
C PRO A 344 14.20 11.22 -13.98
N SER A 345 15.47 10.91 -13.72
CA SER A 345 16.54 11.91 -13.72
C SER A 345 16.92 12.35 -15.14
N LYS A 346 16.44 11.61 -16.14
CA LYS A 346 16.70 11.80 -17.56
C LYS A 346 15.57 12.53 -18.25
N LYS A 347 15.89 13.23 -19.33
CA LYS A 347 14.89 13.95 -20.13
C LYS A 347 13.81 12.98 -20.61
N VAL A 348 12.56 13.28 -20.29
CA VAL A 348 11.38 12.57 -20.81
C VAL A 348 11.17 12.97 -22.27
N ILE A 349 10.99 11.97 -23.13
CA ILE A 349 10.72 12.12 -24.57
C ILE A 349 9.21 12.03 -24.83
N GLY A 350 8.52 11.08 -24.19
CA GLY A 350 7.08 10.88 -24.32
C GLY A 350 6.60 9.67 -23.53
N ILE A 351 5.40 9.20 -23.81
CA ILE A 351 4.79 8.04 -23.16
C ILE A 351 4.37 7.01 -24.21
N ILE A 352 4.51 5.74 -23.88
CA ILE A 352 3.89 4.64 -24.61
C ILE A 352 2.76 4.09 -23.76
N SER A 353 1.52 4.23 -24.26
CA SER A 353 0.36 3.61 -23.63
C SER A 353 0.12 2.24 -24.22
N LEU A 354 -0.33 1.34 -23.37
CA LEU A 354 -0.76 0.00 -23.70
C LEU A 354 -2.22 -0.17 -23.33
N SER A 355 -2.96 -0.90 -24.15
CA SER A 355 -4.30 -1.33 -23.81
C SER A 355 -4.62 -2.73 -24.34
N SER A 356 -5.37 -3.49 -23.54
CA SER A 356 -6.03 -4.71 -24.00
C SER A 356 -7.31 -4.43 -24.78
N GLU A 357 -7.76 -3.18 -24.86
CA GLU A 357 -8.92 -2.76 -25.63
C GLU A 357 -8.48 -2.34 -27.05
N LYS A 358 -9.36 -2.57 -28.03
CA LYS A 358 -9.08 -2.31 -29.45
C LYS A 358 -9.12 -0.83 -29.81
N GLU A 359 -9.80 0.00 -29.03
CA GLU A 359 -9.86 1.44 -29.23
C GLU A 359 -9.72 2.15 -27.88
N ILE A 360 -8.78 3.09 -27.81
CA ILE A 360 -8.67 4.09 -26.74
C ILE A 360 -9.16 5.40 -27.36
N THR A 361 -10.32 5.91 -26.95
CA THR A 361 -10.96 7.06 -27.60
C THR A 361 -10.33 8.40 -27.21
N HIS A 362 -10.00 8.61 -25.93
CA HIS A 362 -9.41 9.85 -25.40
C HIS A 362 -8.15 9.57 -24.58
N PHE A 363 -7.22 10.53 -24.48
CA PHE A 363 -6.07 10.37 -23.57
C PHE A 363 -6.55 10.19 -22.13
N GLU A 364 -7.60 10.92 -21.74
CA GLU A 364 -8.36 10.71 -20.50
C GLU A 364 -8.81 9.26 -20.30
N ASP A 365 -9.06 8.46 -21.35
CA ASP A 365 -9.37 7.03 -21.21
C ASP A 365 -8.14 6.19 -20.85
N VAL A 366 -6.92 6.62 -21.19
CA VAL A 366 -5.68 6.03 -20.65
C VAL A 366 -5.63 6.20 -19.12
N TRP A 367 -6.25 7.27 -18.60
CA TRP A 367 -6.29 7.60 -17.16
C TRP A 367 -7.50 7.04 -16.43
N PHE A 368 -8.72 7.24 -16.93
CA PHE A 368 -9.96 6.76 -16.33
C PHE A 368 -10.03 5.24 -16.30
N GLN A 369 -9.33 4.55 -17.22
CA GLN A 369 -9.29 3.09 -17.28
C GLN A 369 -8.09 2.44 -16.58
N ASN A 370 -7.27 3.19 -15.84
CA ASN A 370 -6.34 2.61 -14.86
C ASN A 370 -7.10 1.87 -13.72
N ASN A 371 -8.42 2.09 -13.62
CA ASN A 371 -9.35 1.29 -12.82
C ASN A 371 -9.62 -0.13 -13.36
N SER A 372 -9.34 -0.37 -14.64
CA SER A 372 -9.80 -1.53 -15.39
C SER A 372 -8.70 -2.52 -15.77
N PHE A 373 -7.55 -2.59 -15.09
CA PHE A 373 -6.57 -3.71 -15.21
C PHE A 373 -6.03 -4.01 -16.62
N ASN A 374 -6.37 -3.17 -17.60
CA ASN A 374 -6.26 -3.41 -19.03
C ASN A 374 -5.42 -2.33 -19.73
N HIS A 375 -4.94 -1.33 -19.00
CA HIS A 375 -4.22 -0.17 -19.54
C HIS A 375 -2.95 0.12 -18.70
N PHE A 376 -1.82 0.40 -19.35
CA PHE A 376 -0.54 0.74 -18.71
C PHE A 376 0.21 1.82 -19.50
N ALA A 377 1.06 2.60 -18.83
CA ALA A 377 1.85 3.66 -19.46
C ALA A 377 3.33 3.51 -19.10
N VAL A 378 4.20 3.55 -20.11
CA VAL A 378 5.65 3.55 -19.93
C VAL A 378 6.22 4.90 -20.34
N VAL A 379 6.86 5.59 -19.40
CA VAL A 379 7.58 6.84 -19.67
C VAL A 379 8.85 6.52 -20.44
N ILE A 380 9.05 7.17 -21.58
CA ILE A 380 10.23 7.01 -22.43
C ILE A 380 11.20 8.15 -22.16
N THR A 381 12.43 7.81 -21.82
CA THR A 381 13.51 8.75 -21.52
C THR A 381 14.63 8.67 -22.56
N GLU A 382 15.45 9.72 -22.64
CA GLU A 382 16.53 9.84 -23.62
C GLU A 382 17.57 8.71 -23.56
N ASP A 383 17.69 7.99 -22.45
CA ASP A 383 18.63 6.90 -22.21
C ASP A 383 18.09 5.51 -22.57
N MET A 384 16.81 5.38 -22.96
CA MET A 384 16.22 4.14 -23.51
C MET A 384 16.70 3.92 -24.95
N LYS A 385 18.01 3.65 -25.11
CA LYS A 385 18.70 3.67 -26.41
C LYS A 385 18.19 2.59 -27.37
N SER A 386 17.85 1.40 -26.88
CA SER A 386 17.37 0.31 -27.74
C SER A 386 15.99 0.66 -28.31
N THR A 387 15.11 1.17 -27.46
CA THR A 387 13.74 1.61 -27.81
C THR A 387 13.78 2.79 -28.78
N LEU A 388 14.54 3.84 -28.46
CA LEU A 388 14.65 5.03 -29.31
C LEU A 388 15.30 4.70 -30.66
N LYS A 389 16.31 3.82 -30.70
CA LYS A 389 16.92 3.37 -31.96
C LYS A 389 15.91 2.63 -32.83
N TYR A 390 15.10 1.75 -32.23
CA TYR A 390 14.05 1.04 -32.96
C TYR A 390 13.03 2.02 -33.56
N LEU A 391 12.49 2.92 -32.73
CA LEU A 391 11.49 3.91 -33.15
C LEU A 391 12.03 4.83 -34.25
N ASN A 392 13.29 5.25 -34.15
CA ASN A 392 13.92 6.07 -35.18
C ASN A 392 14.09 5.31 -36.52
N ASN A 393 14.51 4.04 -36.49
CA ASN A 393 14.66 3.22 -37.69
C ASN A 393 13.33 2.97 -38.42
N LYS A 394 12.21 3.01 -37.69
CA LYS A 394 10.85 2.85 -38.23
C LYS A 394 10.15 4.19 -38.52
N ASP A 395 10.85 5.32 -38.39
CA ASP A 395 10.29 6.68 -38.55
C ASP A 395 9.08 6.96 -37.63
N MET A 396 9.13 6.41 -36.42
CA MET A 396 8.08 6.54 -35.40
C MET A 396 8.43 7.53 -34.30
N ILE A 397 9.69 7.97 -34.21
CA ILE A 397 10.12 8.92 -33.19
C ILE A 397 9.38 10.27 -33.31
N LYS A 398 8.96 10.64 -34.52
CA LYS A 398 8.18 11.85 -34.84
C LYS A 398 6.87 11.95 -34.06
N TYR A 399 6.31 10.83 -33.59
CA TYR A 399 5.08 10.84 -32.79
C TYR A 399 5.28 11.42 -31.38
N PHE A 400 6.53 11.64 -30.95
CA PHE A 400 6.83 12.34 -29.70
C PHE A 400 7.06 13.84 -29.88
N ASP A 401 7.12 14.34 -31.12
CA ASP A 401 7.31 15.76 -31.37
C ASP A 401 6.09 16.56 -30.91
N ASN A 402 6.34 17.76 -30.37
CA ASN A 402 5.28 18.73 -30.12
C ASN A 402 4.72 19.22 -31.47
N THR A 403 3.44 19.01 -31.70
CA THR A 403 2.78 19.45 -32.96
C THR A 403 2.10 20.81 -32.84
N LYS A 404 2.05 21.40 -31.65
CA LYS A 404 1.33 22.64 -31.34
C LYS A 404 2.27 23.81 -31.02
N GLU A 405 1.88 25.01 -31.43
CA GLU A 405 2.60 26.22 -31.04
C GLU A 405 2.18 26.71 -29.64
N PHE A 406 3.17 27.06 -28.82
CA PHE A 406 2.92 27.65 -27.51
C PHE A 406 2.56 29.14 -27.62
N ALA A 407 1.53 29.56 -26.87
CA ALA A 407 1.21 30.95 -26.61
C ALA A 407 1.89 31.45 -25.33
N GLU A 408 1.79 30.67 -24.25
CA GLU A 408 2.36 31.00 -22.94
C GLU A 408 2.52 29.75 -22.05
N VAL A 409 3.24 29.91 -20.96
CA VAL A 409 3.23 28.96 -19.84
C VAL A 409 3.01 29.70 -18.53
N LYS A 410 2.17 29.12 -17.66
CA LYS A 410 1.91 29.57 -16.29
C LYS A 410 2.48 28.54 -15.33
N ILE A 411 3.27 28.99 -14.35
CA ILE A 411 4.01 28.11 -13.45
C ILE A 411 3.70 28.47 -12.00
N MET A 412 3.51 27.47 -11.16
CA MET A 412 3.25 27.60 -9.73
C MET A 412 4.04 26.55 -8.94
N PRO A 413 4.62 26.89 -7.77
CA PRO A 413 5.18 25.90 -6.86
C PRO A 413 4.12 24.86 -6.45
N PHE A 414 4.49 23.58 -6.47
CA PHE A 414 3.58 22.49 -6.11
C PHE A 414 3.03 22.63 -4.68
N SER A 415 3.85 23.18 -3.76
CA SER A 415 3.46 23.49 -2.38
C SER A 415 2.25 24.42 -2.28
N ASP A 416 2.07 25.31 -3.25
CA ASP A 416 1.05 26.36 -3.20
C ASP A 416 -0.28 25.83 -3.77
N ALA A 417 -0.20 24.98 -4.80
CA ALA A 417 -1.35 24.25 -5.35
C ALA A 417 -2.03 23.33 -4.32
N LYS A 418 -1.26 22.83 -3.34
CA LYS A 418 -1.67 21.90 -2.29
C LYS A 418 -2.81 22.41 -1.38
N THR A 419 -2.95 23.73 -1.22
CA THR A 419 -3.82 24.33 -0.19
C THR A 419 -5.33 24.26 -0.45
N LYS A 420 -5.77 23.79 -1.63
CA LYS A 420 -7.19 23.81 -2.03
C LYS A 420 -7.82 22.45 -2.37
N VAL A 421 -7.03 21.38 -2.30
CA VAL A 421 -7.38 20.05 -2.85
C VAL A 421 -7.97 19.09 -1.79
N TYR A 422 -7.91 19.42 -0.49
CA TYR A 422 -8.07 18.43 0.56
C TYR A 422 -9.27 18.65 1.48
N ASN A 423 -10.33 17.86 1.26
CA ASN A 423 -11.32 17.52 2.30
C ASN A 423 -11.60 16.01 2.40
N TYR A 424 -10.84 15.16 1.70
CA TYR A 424 -10.93 13.71 1.88
C TYR A 424 -9.91 13.21 2.91
N THR A 425 -10.50 12.71 3.98
CA THR A 425 -9.97 12.05 5.17
C THR A 425 -8.81 11.08 4.95
N TYR A 426 -7.78 11.25 5.77
CA TYR A 426 -7.00 10.25 6.53
C TYR A 426 -6.34 9.04 5.82
N GLU A 427 -6.62 8.75 4.56
CA GLU A 427 -6.08 7.56 3.89
C GLU A 427 -4.97 7.92 2.90
N GLU A 428 -3.80 7.32 3.15
CA GLU A 428 -2.78 6.95 2.16
C GLU A 428 -1.78 8.04 1.71
N LYS A 429 -0.77 8.24 2.57
CA LYS A 429 0.46 9.01 2.29
C LYS A 429 1.59 8.18 1.64
N LEU A 430 1.27 7.03 1.02
CA LEU A 430 2.28 6.16 0.39
C LEU A 430 3.01 6.82 -0.79
N GLY A 431 2.42 7.88 -1.34
CA GLY A 431 3.01 8.67 -2.40
C GLY A 431 1.99 9.54 -3.11
N ARG A 432 2.46 10.64 -3.67
CA ARG A 432 1.66 11.47 -4.57
C ARG A 432 2.20 11.30 -5.97
N LEU A 433 1.31 11.07 -6.92
CA LEU A 433 1.66 11.04 -8.33
C LEU A 433 0.98 12.22 -9.02
N PHE A 434 1.79 13.02 -9.69
CA PHE A 434 1.32 13.95 -10.68
C PHE A 434 1.01 13.20 -11.98
N CYS A 435 -0.15 13.50 -12.53
CA CYS A 435 -0.61 13.00 -13.82
C CYS A 435 -0.95 14.21 -14.70
N MET A 436 -0.50 14.17 -15.95
CA MET A 436 -0.80 15.22 -16.92
C MET A 436 -2.30 15.41 -17.09
N GLU A 437 -2.72 16.66 -17.19
CA GLU A 437 -4.10 17.07 -17.48
C GLU A 437 -4.15 17.80 -18.82
N ILE A 438 -5.14 17.48 -19.65
CA ILE A 438 -5.40 18.15 -20.92
C ILE A 438 -6.78 18.78 -20.82
N ASN A 439 -6.89 20.06 -21.18
CA ASN A 439 -8.19 20.70 -21.36
C ASN A 439 -8.32 21.14 -22.82
N ALA A 440 -9.24 20.50 -23.55
CA ALA A 440 -9.65 20.92 -24.89
C ALA A 440 -10.82 21.91 -24.80
N GLU A 441 -10.91 22.86 -25.73
CA GLU A 441 -12.00 23.87 -25.78
C GLU A 441 -13.43 23.25 -25.84
N SER A 442 -13.57 21.94 -26.12
CA SER A 442 -14.86 21.28 -26.37
C SER A 442 -15.45 20.45 -25.23
N ASP A 443 -14.75 20.19 -24.12
CA ASP A 443 -15.26 19.32 -23.04
C ASP A 443 -16.08 20.07 -21.97
N THR A 444 -17.08 20.81 -22.42
CA THR A 444 -18.04 21.48 -21.53
C THR A 444 -19.13 20.57 -20.97
N ASN A 445 -19.15 19.27 -21.30
CA ASN A 445 -20.36 18.44 -21.11
C ASN A 445 -20.25 17.30 -20.09
N MET A 446 -19.13 17.10 -19.37
CA MET A 446 -19.02 15.94 -18.46
C MET A 446 -18.68 16.20 -16.98
N VAL A 447 -18.66 17.44 -16.47
CA VAL A 447 -18.67 17.65 -15.02
C VAL A 447 -19.46 18.92 -14.66
N GLU A 448 -20.53 18.76 -13.89
CA GLU A 448 -21.29 19.85 -13.28
C GLU A 448 -20.37 20.73 -12.40
N SER A 449 -19.89 21.84 -12.99
CA SER A 449 -19.80 23.23 -12.50
C SER A 449 -19.45 23.62 -11.05
N ASN A 450 -19.17 22.71 -10.11
CA ASN A 450 -18.92 23.10 -8.70
C ASN A 450 -17.45 23.10 -8.26
N TYR A 451 -16.51 22.66 -9.10
CA TYR A 451 -15.08 22.55 -8.75
C TYR A 451 -14.14 23.13 -9.83
N LYS A 452 -14.56 24.17 -10.55
CA LYS A 452 -13.66 24.98 -11.40
C LYS A 452 -13.08 26.16 -10.60
N GLU A 453 -12.47 25.90 -9.45
CA GLU A 453 -11.57 26.92 -8.91
C GLU A 453 -10.27 26.84 -9.71
N ASP A 454 -9.91 27.94 -10.36
CA ASP A 454 -8.59 28.10 -10.96
C ASP A 454 -7.54 27.89 -9.87
N ILE A 455 -6.87 26.74 -9.96
CA ILE A 455 -5.85 26.27 -9.02
C ILE A 455 -4.64 27.19 -9.06
N LEU A 456 -4.38 27.82 -10.22
CA LEU A 456 -3.30 28.76 -10.43
C LEU A 456 -3.70 30.18 -9.99
N LYS A 457 -3.88 30.40 -8.69
CA LYS A 457 -3.86 31.77 -8.11
C LYS A 457 -2.41 32.13 -7.76
N ASP A 458 -1.88 33.24 -8.30
CA ASP A 458 -0.50 33.71 -8.10
C ASP A 458 0.59 32.88 -8.82
N TYR A 459 0.48 32.77 -10.16
CA TYR A 459 1.46 32.09 -11.02
C TYR A 459 2.51 33.04 -11.61
N THR A 460 3.67 32.48 -11.98
CA THR A 460 4.66 33.12 -12.85
C THR A 460 4.32 32.82 -14.31
N ARG A 461 4.34 33.84 -15.17
CA ARG A 461 4.00 33.71 -16.60
C ARG A 461 5.21 33.94 -17.48
N PHE A 462 5.40 33.07 -18.48
CA PHE A 462 6.39 33.26 -19.54
C PHE A 462 5.71 33.23 -20.91
N THR A 463 6.14 34.13 -21.81
CA THR A 463 5.67 34.23 -23.20
C THR A 463 6.82 34.10 -24.22
N ASP A 464 8.07 34.04 -23.75
CA ASP A 464 9.24 33.83 -24.61
C ASP A 464 9.27 32.39 -25.12
N LYS A 465 9.26 32.23 -26.45
CA LYS A 465 9.17 30.90 -27.10
C LYS A 465 10.37 30.00 -26.76
N ALA A 466 11.59 30.55 -26.69
CA ALA A 466 12.75 29.74 -26.35
C ALA A 466 12.65 29.23 -24.91
N LYS A 467 12.18 30.10 -24.01
CA LYS A 467 11.97 29.76 -22.62
C LYS A 467 10.89 28.70 -22.40
N ILE A 468 9.75 28.85 -23.07
CA ILE A 468 8.66 27.88 -22.98
C ILE A 468 9.13 26.50 -23.45
N ASN A 469 9.88 26.43 -24.56
CA ASN A 469 10.42 25.16 -25.05
C ASN A 469 11.41 24.52 -24.05
N GLU A 470 12.27 25.31 -23.42
CA GLU A 470 13.21 24.81 -22.40
C GLU A 470 12.48 24.22 -21.19
N LEU A 471 11.43 24.90 -20.72
CA LEU A 471 10.59 24.42 -19.60
C LEU A 471 9.79 23.18 -19.99
N TYR A 472 9.24 23.15 -21.20
CA TYR A 472 8.48 22.00 -21.72
C TYR A 472 9.37 20.77 -21.87
N ASP A 473 10.61 20.97 -22.32
CA ASP A 473 11.62 19.92 -22.38
C ASP A 473 11.96 19.36 -20.99
N ALA A 474 11.99 20.21 -19.97
CA ALA A 474 12.19 19.85 -18.57
C ALA A 474 10.93 19.32 -17.86
N SER A 475 9.78 19.29 -18.53
CA SER A 475 8.50 18.88 -17.94
C SER A 475 8.19 17.40 -18.10
N TYR A 476 7.41 16.87 -17.16
CA TYR A 476 7.08 15.47 -16.98
C TYR A 476 5.58 15.30 -17.03
N GLN A 477 5.12 14.35 -17.84
CA GLN A 477 3.70 13.99 -17.94
C GLN A 477 3.23 13.13 -16.77
N PHE A 478 4.17 12.43 -16.14
CA PHE A 478 3.91 11.53 -15.03
C PHE A 478 5.10 11.60 -14.08
N ALA A 479 4.85 11.93 -12.81
CA ALA A 479 5.91 12.14 -11.84
C ALA A 479 5.48 11.80 -10.41
N TYR A 480 6.36 11.20 -9.60
CA TYR A 480 6.21 11.16 -8.15
C TYR A 480 6.58 12.51 -7.55
N VAL A 481 5.72 13.06 -6.70
CA VAL A 481 5.85 14.44 -6.19
C VAL A 481 6.01 14.47 -4.67
N GLU A 482 7.20 14.86 -4.21
CA GLU A 482 7.56 14.99 -2.79
C GLU A 482 7.39 16.43 -2.28
N ASP A 483 6.20 17.03 -2.44
CA ASP A 483 5.85 18.43 -2.06
C ASP A 483 6.70 19.56 -2.71
N GLU A 484 7.80 19.21 -3.38
CA GLU A 484 8.70 20.10 -4.11
C GLU A 484 8.39 20.11 -5.62
N GLY A 485 8.95 21.09 -6.33
CA GLY A 485 8.79 21.26 -7.78
C GLY A 485 7.62 22.18 -8.15
N TYR A 486 7.19 22.11 -9.40
CA TYR A 486 6.25 23.07 -9.98
C TYR A 486 5.21 22.40 -10.87
N ILE A 487 4.01 22.97 -10.89
CA ILE A 487 3.00 22.68 -11.90
C ILE A 487 3.10 23.76 -12.98
N ALA A 488 3.17 23.34 -14.23
CA ALA A 488 3.26 24.21 -15.40
C ALA A 488 2.08 23.96 -16.33
N GLU A 489 1.22 24.96 -16.52
CA GLU A 489 0.15 24.96 -17.52
C GLU A 489 0.65 25.63 -18.80
N TYR A 490 0.85 24.83 -19.84
CA TYR A 490 1.19 25.29 -21.18
C TYR A 490 -0.10 25.59 -21.93
N VAL A 491 -0.19 26.79 -22.46
CA VAL A 491 -1.32 27.25 -23.27
C VAL A 491 -0.85 27.30 -24.72
N PHE A 492 -1.57 26.61 -25.60
CA PHE A 492 -1.30 26.59 -27.03
C PHE A 492 -2.02 27.73 -27.74
N THR A 493 -1.55 28.10 -28.93
CA THR A 493 -2.17 29.16 -29.74
C THR A 493 -3.59 28.85 -30.20
N ASP A 494 -3.98 27.57 -30.20
CA ASP A 494 -5.33 27.10 -30.50
C ASP A 494 -6.29 27.17 -29.30
N GLY A 495 -5.83 27.69 -28.14
CA GLY A 495 -6.62 27.81 -26.92
C GLY A 495 -6.64 26.57 -26.04
N SER A 496 -6.17 25.41 -26.52
CA SER A 496 -6.03 24.22 -25.69
C SER A 496 -4.90 24.37 -24.68
N THR A 497 -4.95 23.61 -23.59
CA THR A 497 -3.93 23.65 -22.54
C THR A 497 -3.50 22.25 -22.10
N VAL A 498 -2.24 22.12 -21.69
CA VAL A 498 -1.73 20.92 -21.03
C VAL A 498 -1.01 21.30 -19.74
N ARG A 499 -1.28 20.57 -18.65
CA ARG A 499 -0.56 20.72 -17.38
C ARG A 499 0.47 19.63 -17.22
N LEU A 500 1.71 20.02 -16.92
CA LEU A 500 2.83 19.13 -16.69
C LEU A 500 3.53 19.47 -15.37
N TYR A 501 4.33 18.53 -14.86
CA TYR A 501 5.14 18.74 -13.66
C TYR A 501 6.59 19.06 -14.05
N ILE A 502 7.19 20.03 -13.35
CA ILE A 502 8.60 20.36 -13.45
C ILE A 502 9.28 20.00 -12.12
N PRO A 503 10.20 19.02 -12.11
CA PRO A 503 10.94 18.66 -10.91
C PRO A 503 11.75 19.83 -10.33
N SER A 504 11.96 19.84 -9.02
CA SER A 504 12.74 20.87 -8.33
C SER A 504 14.19 20.98 -8.82
N SER A 505 14.75 19.92 -9.40
CA SER A 505 16.07 19.94 -10.06
C SER A 505 16.17 20.96 -11.21
N TYR A 506 15.05 21.38 -11.79
CA TYR A 506 14.96 22.39 -12.84
C TYR A 506 14.56 23.78 -12.32
N GLU A 507 14.55 24.01 -11.00
CA GLU A 507 14.17 25.30 -10.40
C GLU A 507 15.01 26.48 -10.95
N ASN A 508 16.28 26.26 -11.27
CA ASN A 508 17.14 27.28 -11.88
C ASN A 508 16.60 27.79 -13.23
N LEU A 509 15.84 26.97 -13.97
CA LEU A 509 15.17 27.43 -15.18
C LEU A 509 14.10 28.46 -14.84
N ILE A 510 13.44 28.36 -13.71
CA ILE A 510 12.35 29.27 -13.33
C ILE A 510 12.89 30.55 -12.68
N LYS A 511 13.96 30.45 -11.88
CA LYS A 511 14.53 31.58 -11.11
C LYS A 511 15.46 32.52 -11.90
N ASN A 512 16.09 32.08 -12.98
CA ASN A 512 17.13 32.85 -13.70
C ASN A 512 16.59 33.90 -14.69
N TYR A 513 15.32 34.30 -14.55
CA TYR A 513 14.62 35.29 -15.39
C TYR A 513 13.68 36.11 -14.49
#